data_AF-A0A9E2BBZ1-F1
#
_entry.id   AF-A0A9E2BBZ1-F1
#
_cell.length_a   1.000
_cell.length_b   1.000
_cell.length_c   1.000
_cell.angle_alpha   90.00
_cell.angle_beta   90.00
_cell.angle_gamma   90.00
#
_symmetry.space_group_name_H-M   'P 1'
#
loop_
_entity.id
_entity.type
_entity.pdbx_description
1 polymer ?
#
loop_
_entity_poly.entity_id
_entity_poly.type
_entity_poly.pdbx_seq_one_letter_code
_entity_poly.pdbx_strand_id
1 'polypeptide(L)'
;EDGGIDFEIESIGGLYGLYHVGIIYGIAGASSGTVKTSLMGQNKQIEDDSFSYGIGLEYRGFNVEWIQYMDTSDIEVDALSIGYNYYF
;
A
#
# COMPACT_ATOMS: atom_id res chain seq x y z
N GLU A 1 26.46 12.56 -20.62
CA GLU A 1 25.20 13.03 -20.03
C GLU A 1 24.46 11.80 -19.54
N ASP A 2 24.41 11.64 -18.22
CA ASP A 2 23.72 10.54 -17.57
C ASP A 2 22.23 10.67 -17.85
N GLY A 3 21.72 9.87 -18.79
CA GLY A 3 20.29 9.71 -19.03
C GLY A 3 19.66 8.93 -17.89
N GLY A 4 19.59 9.56 -16.71
CA GLY A 4 18.93 9.00 -15.53
C GLY A 4 17.42 8.97 -15.74
N ILE A 5 16.80 7.85 -15.37
CA ILE A 5 15.35 7.81 -15.18
C ILE A 5 15.10 8.29 -13.76
N ASP A 6 14.50 9.45 -13.63
CA ASP A 6 14.10 9.97 -12.33
C ASP A 6 12.68 9.50 -12.02
N PHE A 7 12.55 8.72 -10.94
CA PHE A 7 11.28 8.28 -10.37
C PHE A 7 11.01 9.11 -9.12
N GLU A 8 9.93 9.89 -9.13
CA GLU A 8 9.49 10.69 -8.00
C GLU A 8 8.08 10.26 -7.58
N ILE A 9 7.93 9.84 -6.33
CA ILE A 9 6.62 9.57 -5.72
C ILE A 9 6.14 10.89 -5.13
N GLU A 10 5.07 11.46 -5.68
CA GLU A 10 4.56 12.76 -5.22
C GLU A 10 3.65 12.60 -4.00
N SER A 11 2.77 11.61 -4.04
CA SER A 11 1.85 11.33 -2.94
C SER A 11 1.41 9.87 -2.97
N ILE A 12 1.26 9.31 -1.77
CA ILE A 12 0.58 8.03 -1.56
C ILE A 12 -0.33 8.22 -0.35
N GLY A 13 -1.60 7.87 -0.52
CA GLY A 13 -2.61 8.03 0.51
C GLY A 13 -3.60 6.88 0.46
N GLY A 14 -4.19 6.54 1.60
CA GLY A 14 -5.19 5.50 1.65
C GLY A 14 -6.09 5.63 2.86
N LEU A 15 -7.29 5.09 2.71
CA LEU A 15 -8.26 4.98 3.79
C LEU A 15 -8.56 3.50 4.03
N TYR A 16 -8.27 3.05 5.24
CA TYR A 16 -8.44 1.66 5.64
C TYR A 16 -9.37 1.56 6.83
N GLY A 17 -10.38 0.69 6.71
CA GLY A 17 -11.23 0.24 7.80
C GLY A 17 -10.68 -1.03 8.42
N LEU A 18 -10.66 -1.08 9.75
CA LEU A 18 -10.24 -2.23 10.54
C LEU A 18 -11.42 -2.77 11.35
N TYR A 19 -11.62 -4.08 11.35
CA TYR A 19 -12.62 -4.74 12.18
C TYR A 19 -12.01 -5.91 12.96
N HIS A 20 -12.13 -5.88 14.29
CA HIS A 20 -11.50 -6.85 15.18
C HIS A 20 -12.50 -7.88 15.71
N VAL A 21 -12.08 -9.15 15.71
CA VAL A 21 -12.76 -10.30 16.33
C VAL A 21 -11.73 -11.09 17.14
N GLY A 22 -11.60 -10.76 18.42
CA GLY A 22 -10.60 -11.38 19.30
C GLY A 22 -9.18 -11.00 18.88
N ILE A 23 -8.34 -11.99 18.56
CA ILE A 23 -6.97 -11.78 18.07
C ILE A 23 -6.91 -11.59 16.55
N ILE A 24 -8.02 -11.78 15.84
CA ILE A 24 -8.08 -11.67 14.37
C ILE A 24 -8.68 -10.31 14.03
N TYR A 25 -8.19 -9.66 12.98
CA TYR A 25 -8.87 -8.51 12.39
C TYR A 25 -8.91 -8.60 10.87
N GLY A 26 -9.95 -8.02 10.28
CA GLY A 26 -10.03 -7.76 8.85
C GLY A 26 -9.62 -6.33 8.55
N ILE A 27 -8.96 -6.11 7.42
CA ILE A 27 -8.67 -4.79 6.87
C ILE A 27 -9.23 -4.70 5.45
N ALA A 28 -9.84 -3.58 5.12
CA ALA A 28 -10.25 -3.28 3.75
C ALA A 28 -10.21 -1.78 3.51
N GLY A 29 -9.80 -1.36 2.32
CA GLY A 29 -9.60 0.04 2.02
C GLY A 29 -9.26 0.32 0.57
N ALA A 30 -9.12 1.60 0.27
CA ALA A 30 -8.65 2.06 -1.02
C ALA A 30 -7.38 2.90 -0.80
N SER A 31 -6.43 2.74 -1.71
CA SER A 31 -5.20 3.52 -1.80
C SER A 31 -5.14 4.23 -3.14
N SER A 32 -4.62 5.45 -3.13
CA SER A 32 -4.33 6.23 -4.32
C SER A 32 -2.86 6.66 -4.27
N GLY A 33 -2.17 6.52 -5.40
CA GLY A 33 -0.76 6.85 -5.52
C GLY A 33 -0.48 7.60 -6.81
N THR A 34 0.30 8.68 -6.70
CA THR A 34 0.76 9.45 -7.85
C THR A 34 2.26 9.30 -8.00
N VAL A 35 2.67 8.68 -9.12
CA VAL A 35 4.08 8.53 -9.48
C VAL A 35 4.37 9.39 -10.72
N LYS A 36 5.41 10.22 -10.61
CA LYS A 36 5.96 10.99 -11.73
C LYS A 36 7.24 10.35 -12.20
N THR A 37 7.30 10.06 -13.50
CA THR A 37 8.53 9.61 -14.15
C THR A 37 8.96 10.65 -15.16
N SER A 38 10.20 11.11 -15.04
CA SER A 38 10.82 12.03 -16.00
C SER A 38 11.86 11.27 -16.82
N LEU A 39 11.62 11.15 -18.12
CA LEU A 39 12.53 10.46 -19.04
C LEU A 39 12.80 11.36 -20.25
N MET A 40 14.05 11.82 -20.38
CA MET A 40 14.52 12.67 -21.50
C MET A 40 13.61 13.89 -21.78
N GLY A 41 13.19 14.61 -20.75
CA GLY A 41 12.37 15.82 -20.88
C GLY A 41 10.88 15.56 -21.12
N GLN A 42 10.43 14.31 -21.16
CA GLN A 42 9.01 13.97 -21.09
C GLN A 42 8.62 13.64 -19.66
N ASN A 43 7.67 14.40 -19.12
CA ASN A 43 7.06 14.13 -17.83
C ASN A 43 5.82 13.29 -18.07
N LYS A 44 5.82 12.06 -17.54
CA LYS A 44 4.63 11.21 -17.50
C LYS A 44 4.17 11.11 -16.05
N GLN A 45 2.94 11.53 -15.81
CA GLN A 45 2.26 11.37 -14.54
C GLN A 45 1.33 10.17 -14.66
N ILE A 46 1.47 9.22 -13.74
CA ILE A 46 0.58 8.07 -13.61
C ILE A 46 -0.11 8.22 -12.26
N GLU A 47 -1.43 8.32 -12.30
CA GLU A 47 -2.30 8.27 -11.13
C GLU A 47 -2.99 6.92 -11.15
N ASP A 48 -2.93 6.21 -10.02
CA ASP A 48 -3.52 4.89 -9.89
C ASP A 48 -4.31 4.78 -8.59
N ASP A 49 -5.52 4.23 -8.70
CA ASP A 49 -6.43 3.96 -7.60
C ASP A 49 -6.55 2.44 -7.46
N SER A 50 -6.22 1.93 -6.28
CA SER A 50 -6.22 0.50 -5.99
C SER A 50 -7.10 0.21 -4.78
N PHE A 51 -7.80 -0.92 -4.83
CA PHE A 51 -8.52 -1.45 -3.67
C PHE A 51 -7.65 -2.49 -2.98
N SER A 52 -7.65 -2.53 -1.66
CA SER A 52 -6.90 -3.54 -0.91
C SER A 52 -7.76 -4.16 0.18
N TYR A 53 -7.58 -5.45 0.41
CA TYR A 53 -8.25 -6.16 1.49
C TYR A 53 -7.31 -7.20 2.09
N GLY A 54 -7.54 -7.54 3.35
CA GLY A 54 -6.63 -8.40 4.07
C GLY A 54 -7.16 -8.87 5.41
N ILE A 55 -6.38 -9.73 6.03
CA ILE A 55 -6.61 -10.23 7.37
C ILE A 55 -5.32 -10.16 8.18
N GLY A 56 -5.47 -9.87 9.46
CA GLY A 56 -4.37 -9.78 10.40
C GLY A 56 -4.64 -10.56 11.66
N LEU A 57 -3.55 -10.89 12.35
CA LEU A 57 -3.54 -11.42 13.70
C LEU A 57 -2.80 -10.43 14.59
N GLU A 58 -3.40 -10.00 15.69
CA GLU A 58 -2.74 -9.21 16.72
C GLU A 58 -2.72 -9.97 18.06
N TYR A 59 -1.53 -10.06 18.67
CA TYR A 59 -1.36 -10.60 20.01
C TYR A 59 -0.29 -9.82 20.78
N ARG A 60 -0.70 -9.17 21.88
CA ARG A 60 0.19 -8.45 22.81
C ARG A 60 1.08 -7.41 22.09
N GLY A 61 0.50 -6.67 21.16
CA GLY A 61 1.20 -5.66 20.37
C GLY A 61 1.92 -6.23 19.15
N PHE A 62 2.22 -7.53 19.06
CA PHE A 62 2.70 -8.10 17.81
C PHE A 62 1.56 -8.27 16.83
N ASN A 63 1.75 -7.87 15.58
CA ASN A 63 0.81 -8.14 14.51
C ASN A 63 1.47 -8.82 13.31
N VAL A 64 0.68 -9.65 12.62
CA VAL A 64 1.01 -10.25 11.33
C VAL A 64 -0.17 -10.00 10.42
N GLU A 65 0.07 -9.43 9.25
CA GLU A 65 -0.95 -8.96 8.33
C GLU A 65 -0.69 -9.52 6.95
N TRP A 66 -1.71 -10.08 6.33
CA TRP A 66 -1.72 -10.40 4.92
C TRP A 66 -2.70 -9.47 4.22
N ILE A 67 -2.24 -8.76 3.19
CA ILE A 67 -3.01 -7.79 2.42
C ILE A 67 -2.82 -8.10 0.93
N GLN A 68 -3.92 -8.18 0.21
CA GLN A 68 -3.94 -8.25 -1.24
C GLN A 68 -4.34 -6.88 -1.79
N TYR A 69 -3.53 -6.38 -2.73
CA TYR A 69 -3.79 -5.17 -3.48
C TYR A 69 -4.31 -5.56 -4.86
N MET A 70 -5.52 -5.11 -5.17
CA MET A 70 -6.13 -5.17 -6.49
C MET A 70 -5.87 -3.84 -7.18
N ASP A 71 -4.88 -3.86 -8.08
CA ASP A 71 -4.61 -2.78 -9.00
C ASP A 71 -5.64 -2.81 -10.16
N THR A 72 -6.00 -1.63 -10.67
CA THR A 72 -6.82 -1.48 -11.88
C THR A 72 -6.09 -2.02 -13.13
N SER A 73 -4.77 -2.16 -13.08
CA SER A 73 -3.87 -2.45 -14.19
C SER A 73 -3.47 -3.95 -14.34
N ASP A 74 -4.28 -4.89 -13.83
CA ASP A 74 -4.05 -6.36 -13.88
C ASP A 74 -2.84 -6.88 -13.06
N ILE A 75 -2.27 -6.07 -12.17
CA ILE A 75 -1.17 -6.50 -11.29
C ILE A 75 -1.74 -6.85 -9.91
N GLU A 76 -1.72 -8.13 -9.57
CA GLU A 76 -2.05 -8.60 -8.23
C GLU A 76 -0.78 -8.55 -7.35
N VAL A 77 -0.82 -7.75 -6.29
CA VAL A 77 0.27 -7.67 -5.31
C VAL A 77 -0.20 -8.25 -3.98
N ASP A 78 0.45 -9.32 -3.55
CA ASP A 78 0.27 -9.89 -2.21
C ASP A 78 1.38 -9.39 -1.29
N ALA A 79 1.00 -8.81 -0.16
CA ALA A 79 1.92 -8.34 0.88
C ALA A 79 1.71 -9.11 2.18
N LEU A 80 2.82 -9.44 2.84
CA LEU A 80 2.85 -9.94 4.21
C LEU A 80 3.64 -8.95 5.06
N SER A 81 2.99 -8.40 6.09
CA SER A 81 3.57 -7.47 7.05
C SER A 81 3.66 -8.11 8.43
N ILE A 82 4.69 -7.74 9.18
CA ILE A 82 4.89 -8.11 10.57
C ILE A 82 5.28 -6.84 11.31
N GLY A 83 4.57 -6.53 12.39
CA GLY A 83 4.76 -5.30 13.15
C GLY A 83 4.65 -5.50 14.65
N TYR A 84 5.00 -4.44 15.36
CA TYR A 84 4.88 -4.36 16.80
C TYR A 84 4.36 -2.98 17.22
N ASN A 85 3.16 -2.98 17.80
CA ASN A 85 2.48 -1.82 18.36
C ASN A 85 2.90 -1.63 19.82
N TYR A 86 3.56 -0.49 20.09
CA TYR A 86 3.91 -0.08 21.45
C TYR A 86 2.89 0.95 21.94
N TYR A 87 2.13 0.62 22.99
CA TYR A 87 1.20 1.53 23.66
C TYR A 87 1.89 2.16 24.88
N PHE A 88 1.89 3.50 24.95
CA PHE A 88 2.35 4.29 26.11
C PHE A 88 1.19 4.62 27.05
#